data_AF-A0A1Q7LFL4-F1
#
_entry.id   AF-A0A1Q7LFL4-F1
#
_cell.length_a   1.000
_cell.length_b   1.000
_cell.length_c   1.000
_cell.angle_alpha   90.00
_cell.angle_beta   90.00
_cell.angle_gamma   90.00
#
_symmetry.space_group_name_H-M   'P 1'
#
loop_
_entity.id
_entity.type
_entity.pdbx_description
1 polymer ?
#
loop_
_entity_poly.entity_id
_entity_poly.type
_entity_poly.pdbx_seq_one_letter_code
_entity_poly.pdbx_strand_id
1 'polypeptide(L)'
;MTVCAYCGRENDAGAQFCMDCGKPMGKASGVKAAAVGAVPGTRIVAPPVVAPTRPEALTCHFCGGRASGLLPFCPHCGRRLTAPGSGPSCGRCGSPVTAGTKFCPTCGAPLVEGAPGRRSSPAAGGSPATAPPPIVLVLLDDSGAPVQRFERRTPDTTIGRQDGDIRFPEDVFLSPLHAKISWEHDALLVRDLGSRNGTWVFLEAPHRLADGDLLLIGSQVIRFRRLGYPGPHPPDADATRRMGSLIPSADIASLTQLRSDGSARDVIQLSPGRDVAIGREHGDWTFPYDPSMSARHAMIRSEDADFVVVDANSRNGVALAARGDIELRHDSRVLVGDKLLRVEIAT
;
A
#
# COMPACT_ATOMS: atom_id res chain seq x y z
N MET A 1 16.90 -13.11 -22.80
CA MET A 1 16.13 -12.06 -22.08
C MET A 1 14.67 -12.21 -22.43
N THR A 2 13.78 -12.11 -21.45
CA THR A 2 12.32 -12.21 -21.64
C THR A 2 11.67 -10.90 -21.24
N VAL A 3 10.80 -10.38 -22.11
CA VAL A 3 10.09 -9.11 -21.87
C VAL A 3 8.79 -9.39 -21.12
N CYS A 4 8.54 -8.65 -20.04
CA CYS A 4 7.34 -8.80 -19.25
C CYS A 4 6.11 -8.37 -20.04
N ALA A 5 5.15 -9.27 -20.23
CA ALA A 5 3.91 -8.98 -20.94
C ALA A 5 3.00 -7.95 -20.23
N TYR A 6 3.30 -7.62 -18.97
CA TYR A 6 2.48 -6.70 -18.15
C TYR A 6 3.07 -5.29 -18.06
N CYS A 7 4.39 -5.17 -17.92
CA CYS A 7 5.05 -3.86 -17.73
C CYS A 7 6.15 -3.56 -18.76
N GLY A 8 6.40 -4.46 -19.71
CA GLY A 8 7.35 -4.25 -20.80
C GLY A 8 8.83 -4.34 -20.42
N ARG A 9 9.17 -4.62 -19.15
CA ARG A 9 10.56 -4.72 -18.71
C ARG A 9 11.25 -5.98 -19.22
N GLU A 10 12.51 -5.84 -19.63
CA GLU A 10 13.42 -6.97 -19.85
C GLU A 10 13.81 -7.63 -18.52
N ASN A 11 13.74 -8.96 -18.49
CA ASN A 11 14.11 -9.79 -17.36
C ASN A 11 15.12 -10.85 -17.83
N ASP A 12 15.86 -11.39 -16.87
CA ASP A 12 16.80 -12.48 -17.11
C ASP A 12 16.10 -13.69 -17.76
N ALA A 13 16.85 -14.40 -18.61
CA ALA A 13 16.32 -15.57 -19.29
C ALA A 13 15.90 -16.65 -18.27
N GLY A 14 14.60 -16.97 -18.21
CA GLY A 14 14.03 -17.96 -17.30
C GLY A 14 13.41 -17.41 -16.01
N ALA A 15 13.40 -16.09 -15.82
CA ALA A 15 12.71 -15.44 -14.70
C ALA A 15 11.25 -15.93 -14.62
N GLN A 16 10.84 -16.45 -13.46
CA GLN A 16 9.46 -16.92 -13.24
C GLN A 16 8.51 -15.75 -12.94
N PHE A 17 9.03 -14.69 -12.33
CA PHE A 17 8.32 -13.47 -11.97
C PHE A 17 9.11 -12.25 -12.44
N CYS A 18 8.39 -11.19 -12.78
CA CYS A 18 9.00 -9.94 -13.22
C CYS A 18 9.67 -9.25 -12.04
N MET A 19 10.92 -8.84 -12.21
CA MET A 19 11.72 -8.18 -11.17
C MET A 19 11.19 -6.80 -10.78
N ASP A 20 10.47 -6.12 -11.67
CA ASP A 20 9.90 -4.80 -11.39
C ASP A 20 8.47 -4.86 -10.83
N CYS A 21 7.57 -5.64 -11.46
CA CYS A 21 6.15 -5.64 -11.12
C CYS A 21 5.67 -6.93 -10.41
N GLY A 22 6.54 -7.93 -10.23
CA GLY A 22 6.23 -9.18 -9.53
C GLY A 22 5.29 -10.14 -10.27
N LYS A 23 4.84 -9.81 -11.48
CA LYS A 23 3.92 -10.65 -12.26
C LYS A 23 4.62 -11.84 -12.91
N PRO A 24 3.98 -13.02 -13.01
CA PRO A 24 4.60 -14.19 -13.62
C PRO A 24 4.92 -13.93 -15.10
N MET A 25 6.10 -14.38 -15.53
CA MET A 25 6.72 -14.06 -16.83
C MET A 25 6.45 -15.11 -17.92
N GLY A 26 5.60 -16.10 -17.65
CA GLY A 26 5.25 -17.16 -18.60
C GLY A 26 3.74 -17.35 -18.77
N LYS A 27 3.31 -17.82 -19.95
CA LYS A 27 1.99 -18.46 -20.10
C LYS A 27 2.01 -19.71 -19.23
N ALA A 28 0.99 -19.90 -18.39
CA ALA A 28 0.79 -21.12 -17.62
C ALA A 28 0.49 -22.30 -18.56
N SER A 29 1.54 -22.81 -19.21
CA SER A 29 1.52 -24.10 -19.89
C SER A 29 1.86 -25.11 -18.82
N GLY A 30 0.87 -25.92 -18.43
CA GLY A 30 1.11 -27.06 -17.53
C GLY A 30 2.22 -27.94 -18.11
N VAL A 31 3.33 -28.03 -17.38
CA VAL A 31 4.40 -28.96 -17.74
C VAL A 31 4.14 -30.27 -17.01
N LYS A 32 3.85 -31.30 -17.81
CA LYS A 32 3.92 -32.71 -17.43
C LYS A 32 5.29 -32.98 -16.79
N ALA A 33 5.27 -33.54 -15.59
CA ALA A 33 6.46 -34.12 -14.98
C ALA A 33 6.94 -35.31 -15.84
N ALA A 34 8.20 -35.24 -16.29
CA ALA A 34 8.94 -36.39 -16.80
C ALA A 34 9.82 -36.95 -15.68
N ALA A 35 9.82 -38.27 -15.59
CA ALA A 35 10.31 -39.07 -14.47
C ALA A 35 11.83 -39.05 -14.29
N VAL A 36 12.25 -39.06 -13.02
CA VAL A 36 13.52 -39.68 -12.59
C VAL A 36 13.13 -41.00 -11.92
N GLY A 37 13.70 -42.10 -12.41
CA GLY A 37 13.29 -43.45 -12.02
C GLY A 37 13.75 -43.88 -10.62
N ALA A 38 12.98 -44.77 -10.01
CA ALA A 38 13.47 -45.83 -9.13
C ALA A 38 12.43 -46.95 -9.00
N VAL A 39 12.86 -48.18 -9.36
CA VAL A 39 12.65 -49.52 -8.74
C VAL A 39 11.23 -49.96 -8.30
N PRO A 40 10.81 -51.22 -8.54
CA PRO A 40 9.39 -51.59 -8.63
C PRO A 40 8.78 -52.10 -7.33
N GLY A 41 7.45 -52.02 -7.27
CA GLY A 41 6.62 -53.02 -6.59
C GLY A 41 5.80 -52.52 -5.40
N THR A 42 4.54 -52.15 -5.63
CA THR A 42 3.33 -52.77 -5.03
C THR A 42 2.10 -51.98 -5.49
N ARG A 43 1.19 -52.66 -6.18
CA ARG A 43 -0.10 -52.11 -6.61
C ARG A 43 -1.03 -51.96 -5.40
N ILE A 44 -1.38 -50.73 -5.05
CA ILE A 44 -2.63 -50.42 -4.35
C ILE A 44 -3.47 -49.63 -5.35
N VAL A 45 -4.59 -50.22 -5.77
CA VAL A 45 -5.56 -49.61 -6.68
C VAL A 45 -6.33 -48.55 -5.89
N ALA A 46 -6.14 -47.27 -6.22
CA ALA A 46 -7.01 -46.20 -5.76
C ALA A 46 -8.33 -46.20 -6.58
N PRO A 47 -9.50 -46.01 -5.94
CA PRO A 47 -10.78 -45.98 -6.65
C PRO A 47 -10.94 -44.70 -7.48
N PRO A 48 -11.80 -44.70 -8.52
CA PRO A 48 -11.95 -43.55 -9.42
C PRO A 48 -12.58 -42.35 -8.70
N VAL A 49 -12.00 -41.17 -8.96
CA VAL A 49 -12.54 -39.87 -8.52
C VAL A 49 -13.83 -39.60 -9.29
N VAL A 50 -14.96 -39.69 -8.60
CA VAL A 50 -16.27 -39.27 -9.10
C VAL A 50 -16.31 -37.74 -9.13
N ALA A 51 -16.66 -37.15 -10.26
CA ALA A 51 -16.91 -35.72 -10.38
C ALA A 51 -18.12 -35.33 -9.50
N PRO A 52 -18.04 -34.29 -8.64
CA PRO A 52 -19.16 -33.91 -7.81
C PRO A 52 -20.24 -33.26 -8.66
N THR A 53 -21.38 -33.94 -8.76
CA THR A 53 -22.62 -33.47 -9.36
C THR A 53 -23.46 -32.74 -8.31
N ARG A 54 -23.15 -31.45 -8.05
CA ARG A 54 -24.09 -30.37 -7.66
C ARG A 54 -23.33 -29.08 -7.29
N PRO A 55 -23.91 -27.88 -7.54
CA PRO A 55 -23.27 -26.62 -7.20
C PRO A 55 -23.31 -26.40 -5.68
N GLU A 56 -22.18 -26.50 -5.00
CA GLU A 56 -22.08 -26.08 -3.61
C GLU A 56 -22.27 -24.56 -3.52
N ALA A 57 -23.37 -24.17 -2.87
CA ALA A 57 -23.59 -22.79 -2.48
C ALA A 57 -22.56 -22.42 -1.41
N LEU A 58 -21.61 -21.56 -1.76
CA LEU A 58 -20.68 -20.96 -0.82
C LEU A 58 -21.29 -19.69 -0.24
N THR A 59 -20.92 -19.35 0.99
CA THR A 59 -21.23 -18.04 1.56
C THR A 59 -20.00 -17.15 1.40
N CYS A 60 -20.18 -15.94 0.87
CA CYS A 60 -19.11 -14.98 0.79
C CYS A 60 -18.70 -14.57 2.20
N HIS A 61 -17.46 -14.87 2.60
CA HIS A 61 -16.96 -14.56 3.94
C HIS A 61 -16.76 -13.05 4.18
N PHE A 62 -16.88 -12.23 3.14
CA PHE A 62 -16.73 -10.78 3.22
C PHE A 62 -18.05 -10.02 3.39
N CYS A 63 -19.12 -10.45 2.70
CA CYS A 63 -20.42 -9.75 2.77
C CYS A 63 -21.58 -10.64 3.25
N GLY A 64 -21.34 -11.92 3.52
CA GLY A 64 -22.37 -12.89 3.89
C GLY A 64 -23.31 -13.31 2.75
N GLY A 65 -23.17 -12.73 1.55
CA GLY A 65 -24.01 -13.04 0.39
C GLY A 65 -23.77 -14.46 -0.15
N ARG A 66 -24.81 -15.08 -0.73
CA ARG A 66 -24.69 -16.41 -1.35
C ARG A 66 -23.86 -16.29 -2.64
N ALA A 67 -22.88 -17.15 -2.78
CA ALA A 67 -21.99 -17.22 -3.91
C ALA A 67 -21.93 -18.65 -4.46
N SER A 68 -21.52 -18.79 -5.71
CA SER A 68 -21.28 -20.09 -6.34
C SER A 68 -19.78 -20.33 -6.43
N GLY A 69 -19.31 -21.52 -6.05
CA GLY A 69 -17.92 -21.94 -6.24
C GLY A 69 -17.47 -21.98 -7.71
N LEU A 70 -18.41 -21.87 -8.66
CA LEU A 70 -18.13 -21.78 -10.10
C LEU A 70 -17.78 -20.36 -10.56
N LEU A 71 -18.04 -19.33 -9.75
CA LEU A 71 -17.76 -17.94 -10.09
C LEU A 71 -16.44 -17.49 -9.44
N PRO A 72 -15.51 -16.88 -10.20
CA PRO A 72 -14.24 -16.40 -9.64
C PRO A 72 -14.42 -15.19 -8.70
N PHE A 73 -15.60 -14.60 -8.64
CA PHE A 73 -15.94 -13.45 -7.80
C PHE A 73 -17.34 -13.58 -7.18
N CYS A 74 -17.58 -12.89 -6.07
CA CYS A 74 -18.87 -12.78 -5.43
C CYS A 74 -19.78 -11.84 -6.24
N PRO A 75 -20.97 -12.28 -6.67
CA PRO A 75 -21.88 -11.45 -7.47
C PRO A 75 -22.55 -10.31 -6.68
N HIS A 76 -22.44 -10.30 -5.34
CA HIS A 76 -23.04 -9.26 -4.49
C HIS A 76 -22.07 -8.13 -4.14
N CYS A 77 -20.78 -8.43 -3.91
CA CYS A 77 -19.79 -7.42 -3.48
C CYS A 77 -18.59 -7.30 -4.42
N GLY A 78 -18.53 -8.08 -5.50
CA GLY A 78 -17.49 -7.99 -6.54
C GLY A 78 -16.12 -8.59 -6.18
N ARG A 79 -15.91 -9.07 -4.95
CA ARG A 79 -14.61 -9.63 -4.50
C ARG A 79 -14.32 -11.03 -5.05
N ARG A 80 -13.05 -11.30 -5.36
CA ARG A 80 -12.57 -12.56 -5.94
C ARG A 80 -12.54 -13.70 -4.90
N LEU A 81 -13.08 -14.88 -5.23
CA LEU A 81 -13.21 -16.03 -4.32
C LEU A 81 -12.06 -17.06 -4.46
N THR A 82 -11.26 -17.01 -5.53
CA THR A 82 -10.33 -18.10 -5.91
C THR A 82 -8.90 -17.65 -6.30
N ALA A 83 -8.41 -16.51 -5.80
CA ALA A 83 -7.04 -16.04 -6.08
C ALA A 83 -6.01 -16.46 -4.99
N PRO A 84 -4.75 -16.77 -5.32
CA PRO A 84 -3.70 -17.00 -4.32
C PRO A 84 -3.60 -15.81 -3.37
N GLY A 85 -3.71 -16.05 -2.05
CA GLY A 85 -3.87 -14.99 -1.04
C GLY A 85 -5.31 -14.80 -0.52
N SER A 86 -6.28 -15.58 -1.02
CA SER A 86 -7.64 -15.66 -0.48
C SER A 86 -7.78 -16.60 0.73
N GLY A 87 -6.66 -16.96 1.37
CA GLY A 87 -6.69 -17.57 2.70
C GLY A 87 -7.18 -16.58 3.76
N PRO A 88 -7.44 -17.02 5.00
CA PRO A 88 -7.79 -16.10 6.07
C PRO A 88 -6.77 -14.97 6.13
N SER A 89 -7.25 -13.73 6.26
CA SER A 89 -6.38 -12.58 6.50
C SER A 89 -6.38 -12.28 8.00
N CYS A 90 -5.28 -11.71 8.49
CA CYS A 90 -5.24 -11.23 9.86
C CYS A 90 -6.31 -10.15 10.04
N GLY A 91 -7.23 -10.33 11.00
CA GLY A 91 -8.27 -9.33 11.29
C GLY A 91 -7.74 -7.99 11.82
N ARG A 92 -6.46 -7.92 12.21
CA ARG A 92 -5.80 -6.70 12.70
C ARG A 92 -5.09 -5.93 11.59
N CYS A 93 -4.26 -6.58 10.78
CA CYS A 93 -3.40 -5.89 9.79
C CYS A 93 -3.69 -6.29 8.33
N GLY A 94 -4.67 -7.16 8.08
CA GLY A 94 -5.10 -7.55 6.73
C GLY A 94 -4.11 -8.44 5.95
N SER A 95 -2.94 -8.76 6.51
CA SER A 95 -1.96 -9.61 5.83
C SER A 95 -2.54 -11.02 5.61
N PRO A 96 -2.25 -11.68 4.48
CA PRO A 96 -2.65 -13.07 4.28
C PRO A 96 -1.98 -13.94 5.35
N VAL A 97 -2.76 -14.77 6.03
CA VAL A 97 -2.26 -15.70 7.04
C VAL A 97 -2.55 -17.12 6.60
N THR A 98 -1.60 -18.02 6.84
CA THR A 98 -1.77 -19.44 6.53
C THR A 98 -2.71 -20.05 7.57
N ALA A 99 -3.71 -20.81 7.12
CA ALA A 99 -4.63 -21.51 8.02
C ALA A 99 -3.84 -22.39 9.01
N GLY A 100 -4.12 -22.25 10.31
CA GLY A 100 -3.43 -22.97 11.39
C GLY A 100 -2.26 -22.22 12.04
N THR A 101 -1.87 -21.03 11.55
CA THR A 101 -0.90 -20.17 12.25
C THR A 101 -1.51 -19.62 13.54
N LYS A 102 -0.75 -19.67 14.66
CA LYS A 102 -1.25 -19.22 15.97
C LYS A 102 -1.16 -17.72 16.17
N PHE A 103 -0.22 -17.08 15.49
CA PHE A 103 0.06 -15.65 15.54
C PHE A 103 0.35 -15.14 14.13
N CYS A 104 0.00 -13.89 13.86
CA CYS A 104 0.27 -13.21 12.61
C CYS A 104 1.78 -12.93 12.50
N PRO A 105 2.46 -13.43 11.45
CA PRO A 105 3.90 -13.23 11.27
C PRO A 105 4.26 -11.77 10.94
N THR A 106 3.28 -10.96 10.53
CA THR A 106 3.49 -9.56 10.14
C THR A 106 3.29 -8.59 11.30
N CYS A 107 2.25 -8.78 12.13
CA CYS A 107 1.90 -7.83 13.20
C CYS A 107 1.83 -8.44 14.61
N GLY A 108 2.09 -9.75 14.76
CA GLY A 108 2.10 -10.45 16.05
C GLY A 108 0.74 -10.78 16.66
N ALA A 109 -0.38 -10.42 16.01
CA ALA A 109 -1.72 -10.67 16.55
C ALA A 109 -2.07 -12.18 16.64
N PRO A 110 -2.69 -12.67 17.73
CA PRO A 110 -3.14 -14.06 17.82
C PRO A 110 -4.26 -14.36 16.82
N LEU A 111 -4.22 -15.55 16.20
CA LEU A 111 -5.11 -15.93 15.09
C LEU A 111 -5.98 -17.17 15.37
N VAL A 112 -5.84 -17.80 16.54
CA VAL A 112 -6.66 -18.95 16.95
C VAL A 112 -7.67 -18.51 17.99
N GLU A 113 -8.96 -18.65 17.68
CA GLU A 113 -10.03 -18.54 18.68
C GLU A 113 -10.18 -19.89 19.40
N GLY A 114 -10.03 -19.87 20.72
CA GLY A 114 -10.15 -21.08 21.54
C GLY A 114 -9.83 -20.90 23.02
N ALA A 115 -10.41 -19.90 23.69
CA ALA A 115 -10.67 -19.97 25.12
C ALA A 115 -12.04 -19.32 25.40
N PRO A 116 -12.92 -19.97 26.19
CA PRO A 116 -14.32 -19.60 26.28
C PRO A 116 -14.52 -18.32 27.12
N GLY A 117 -15.34 -17.44 26.58
CA GLY A 117 -16.17 -16.45 27.27
C GLY A 117 -15.68 -15.88 28.60
N ARG A 118 -15.14 -14.67 28.56
CA ARG A 118 -15.74 -13.67 29.45
C ARG A 118 -17.13 -13.39 28.89
N ARG A 119 -18.14 -14.06 29.47
CA ARG A 119 -19.51 -13.55 29.41
C ARG A 119 -19.40 -12.08 29.74
N SER A 120 -19.76 -11.22 28.80
CA SER A 120 -20.11 -9.85 29.10
C SER A 120 -21.23 -9.97 30.12
N SER A 121 -20.88 -9.91 31.41
CA SER A 121 -21.84 -9.55 32.43
C SER A 121 -22.44 -8.22 31.96
N PRO A 122 -23.75 -8.00 32.07
CA PRO A 122 -24.31 -6.70 31.78
C PRO A 122 -23.64 -5.74 32.76
N ALA A 123 -22.65 -5.00 32.27
CA ALA A 123 -22.08 -3.89 33.00
C ALA A 123 -23.21 -2.86 33.03
N ALA A 124 -24.00 -2.93 34.08
CA ALA A 124 -24.71 -1.79 34.60
C ALA A 124 -23.65 -0.67 34.75
N GLY A 125 -23.83 0.41 33.99
CA GLY A 125 -23.02 1.63 34.11
C GLY A 125 -22.04 1.91 32.98
N GLY A 126 -22.36 1.58 31.72
CA GLY A 126 -21.70 2.24 30.58
C GLY A 126 -22.24 3.66 30.44
N SER A 127 -21.45 4.67 30.80
CA SER A 127 -21.69 6.06 30.40
C SER A 127 -22.02 6.11 28.90
N PRO A 128 -22.92 7.01 28.46
CA PRO A 128 -23.29 7.09 27.05
C PRO A 128 -22.03 7.22 26.21
N ALA A 129 -21.87 6.35 25.20
CA ALA A 129 -20.85 6.53 24.17
C ALA A 129 -21.08 7.91 23.57
N THR A 130 -20.21 8.86 23.93
CA THR A 130 -20.26 10.21 23.41
C THR A 130 -20.22 10.11 21.90
N ALA A 131 -21.20 10.68 21.20
CA ALA A 131 -21.20 10.71 19.75
C ALA A 131 -19.86 11.32 19.28
N PRO A 132 -19.21 10.76 18.24
CA PRO A 132 -17.95 11.30 17.75
C PRO A 132 -18.13 12.77 17.38
N PRO A 133 -17.12 13.62 17.62
CA PRO A 133 -17.23 15.04 17.32
C PRO A 133 -17.46 15.22 15.82
N PRO A 134 -18.34 16.15 15.42
CA PRO A 134 -18.59 16.40 14.01
C PRO A 134 -17.33 16.96 13.36
N ILE A 135 -17.14 16.60 12.09
CA ILE A 135 -16.05 17.10 11.26
C ILE A 135 -16.60 17.93 10.12
N VAL A 136 -15.83 18.89 9.66
CA VAL A 136 -16.08 19.61 8.41
C VAL A 136 -14.93 19.32 7.46
N LEU A 137 -15.25 18.82 6.27
CA LEU A 137 -14.29 18.69 5.19
C LEU A 137 -14.41 19.93 4.30
N VAL A 138 -13.34 20.71 4.22
CA VAL A 138 -13.28 21.96 3.47
C VAL A 138 -12.51 21.71 2.18
N LEU A 139 -13.21 21.80 1.05
CA LEU A 139 -12.59 21.77 -0.27
C LEU A 139 -11.83 23.07 -0.51
N LEU A 140 -10.57 22.95 -0.92
CA LEU A 140 -9.69 24.06 -1.26
C LEU A 140 -9.48 24.14 -2.78
N ASP A 141 -9.31 25.35 -3.31
CA ASP A 141 -8.83 25.57 -4.68
C ASP A 141 -7.28 25.59 -4.75
N ASP A 142 -6.75 25.83 -5.95
CA ASP A 142 -5.31 25.90 -6.22
C ASP A 142 -4.58 27.01 -5.44
N SER A 143 -5.32 28.02 -4.96
CA SER A 143 -4.78 29.09 -4.11
C SER A 143 -4.81 28.75 -2.62
N GLY A 144 -5.44 27.62 -2.25
CA GLY A 144 -5.67 27.22 -0.87
C GLY A 144 -6.90 27.88 -0.25
N ALA A 145 -7.73 28.57 -1.03
CA ALA A 145 -8.94 29.22 -0.54
C ALA A 145 -10.09 28.20 -0.42
N PRO A 146 -10.96 28.34 0.61
CA PRO A 146 -12.08 27.44 0.80
C PRO A 146 -13.17 27.66 -0.27
N VAL A 147 -13.52 26.60 -0.98
CA VAL A 147 -14.52 26.58 -2.05
C VAL A 147 -15.85 26.02 -1.55
N GLN A 148 -15.80 24.93 -0.81
CA GLN A 148 -16.99 24.21 -0.34
C GLN A 148 -16.74 23.57 1.02
N ARG A 149 -17.78 23.47 1.83
CA ARG A 149 -17.74 22.83 3.15
C ARG A 149 -18.73 21.68 3.21
N PHE A 150 -18.28 20.55 3.73
CA PHE A 150 -19.09 19.35 3.94
C PHE A 150 -19.12 19.02 5.43
N GLU A 151 -20.20 19.41 6.12
CA GLU A 151 -20.41 19.04 7.51
C GLU A 151 -20.82 17.58 7.64
N ARG A 152 -20.10 16.83 8.49
CA ARG A 152 -20.31 15.41 8.72
C ARG A 152 -20.50 15.15 10.21
N ARG A 153 -21.68 14.64 10.55
CA ARG A 153 -22.04 14.23 11.91
C ARG A 153 -22.04 12.70 12.09
N THR A 154 -21.82 11.97 11.00
CA THR A 154 -21.73 10.52 11.01
C THR A 154 -20.30 10.09 11.35
N PRO A 155 -20.13 8.94 12.04
CA PRO A 155 -18.80 8.41 12.38
C PRO A 155 -17.97 8.13 11.13
N ASP A 156 -18.63 7.76 10.04
CA ASP A 156 -18.05 7.44 8.76
C ASP A 156 -18.46 8.47 7.71
N THR A 157 -17.53 8.84 6.84
CA THR A 157 -17.77 9.61 5.62
C THR A 157 -16.95 9.02 4.48
N THR A 158 -17.63 8.69 3.39
CA THR A 158 -17.01 8.15 2.18
C THR A 158 -16.94 9.21 1.09
N ILE A 159 -15.85 9.18 0.32
CA ILE A 159 -15.58 10.13 -0.77
C ILE A 159 -15.35 9.34 -2.05
N GLY A 160 -15.95 9.76 -3.16
CA GLY A 160 -15.80 9.10 -4.45
C GLY A 160 -16.27 9.93 -5.63
N ARG A 161 -16.05 9.42 -6.85
CA ARG A 161 -16.54 10.05 -8.08
C ARG A 161 -18.03 9.83 -8.29
N GLN A 162 -18.49 8.60 -8.06
CA GLN A 162 -19.86 8.15 -8.36
C GLN A 162 -20.62 7.70 -7.10
N ASP A 163 -19.91 7.06 -6.19
CA ASP A 163 -20.42 6.49 -4.95
C ASP A 163 -19.89 7.24 -3.73
N GLY A 164 -20.57 7.07 -2.59
CA GLY A 164 -20.17 7.65 -1.31
C GLY A 164 -21.03 8.83 -0.85
N ASP A 165 -20.68 9.39 0.30
CA ASP A 165 -21.37 10.51 0.96
C ASP A 165 -21.04 11.86 0.31
N ILE A 166 -19.76 12.05 -0.05
CA ILE A 166 -19.27 13.21 -0.79
C ILE A 166 -18.87 12.76 -2.19
N ARG A 167 -19.39 13.44 -3.21
CA ARG A 167 -19.24 13.05 -4.61
C ARG A 167 -18.70 14.17 -5.46
N PHE A 168 -17.77 13.83 -6.35
CA PHE A 168 -17.23 14.73 -7.36
C PHE A 168 -17.33 14.08 -8.76
N PRO A 169 -18.50 14.13 -9.42
CA PRO A 169 -18.75 13.39 -10.66
C PRO A 169 -17.82 13.75 -11.83
N GLU A 170 -17.36 15.00 -11.87
CA GLU A 170 -16.56 15.56 -12.96
C GLU A 170 -15.06 15.28 -12.83
N ASP A 171 -14.58 14.86 -11.65
CA ASP A 171 -13.15 14.60 -11.44
C ASP A 171 -12.78 13.19 -11.93
N VAL A 172 -12.14 13.13 -13.09
CA VAL A 172 -11.69 11.89 -13.74
C VAL A 172 -10.57 11.15 -13.00
N PHE A 173 -9.92 11.80 -12.03
CA PHE A 173 -8.85 11.22 -11.22
C PHE A 173 -9.39 10.51 -9.98
N LEU A 174 -10.69 10.64 -9.66
CA LEU A 174 -11.33 9.88 -8.58
C LEU A 174 -11.85 8.52 -9.06
N SER A 175 -11.58 7.48 -8.27
CA SER A 175 -12.29 6.20 -8.35
C SER A 175 -13.77 6.35 -7.95
N PRO A 176 -14.68 5.47 -8.41
CA PRO A 176 -16.11 5.52 -8.08
C PRO A 176 -16.37 5.66 -6.57
N LEU A 177 -15.70 4.83 -5.77
CA LEU A 177 -15.54 4.95 -4.32
C LEU A 177 -14.04 4.99 -4.03
N HIS A 178 -13.54 6.05 -3.41
CA HIS A 178 -12.10 6.36 -3.38
C HIS A 178 -11.48 6.22 -1.99
N ALA A 179 -12.04 6.93 -1.01
CA ALA A 179 -11.52 6.99 0.35
C ALA A 179 -12.65 6.95 1.37
N LYS A 180 -12.30 6.51 2.58
CA LYS A 180 -13.16 6.61 3.77
C LYS A 180 -12.44 7.39 4.83
N ILE A 181 -13.15 8.32 5.45
CA ILE A 181 -12.76 8.97 6.71
C ILE A 181 -13.66 8.41 7.80
N SER A 182 -13.09 7.94 8.91
CA SER A 182 -13.84 7.32 10.00
C SER A 182 -13.24 7.59 11.36
N TRP A 183 -14.11 7.74 12.37
CA TRP A 183 -13.70 7.73 13.77
C TRP A 183 -13.51 6.30 14.26
N GLU A 184 -12.29 5.95 14.69
CA GLU A 184 -11.99 4.69 15.36
C GLU A 184 -11.15 4.96 16.63
N HIS A 185 -11.57 4.44 17.78
CA HIS A 185 -10.85 4.59 19.06
C HIS A 185 -10.47 6.06 19.39
N ASP A 186 -11.41 7.00 19.22
CA ASP A 186 -11.22 8.44 19.41
C ASP A 186 -10.17 9.10 18.50
N ALA A 187 -9.77 8.42 17.41
CA ALA A 187 -8.93 8.98 16.35
C ALA A 187 -9.72 9.09 15.05
N LEU A 188 -9.58 10.21 14.35
CA LEU A 188 -10.09 10.35 12.99
C LEU A 188 -9.07 9.71 12.04
N LEU A 189 -9.50 8.76 11.24
CA LEU A 189 -8.62 8.02 10.33
C LEU A 189 -9.07 8.22 8.89
N VAL A 190 -8.12 8.28 7.96
CA VAL A 190 -8.39 8.12 6.53
C VAL A 190 -7.82 6.80 6.02
N ARG A 191 -8.61 6.12 5.20
CA ARG A 191 -8.25 4.88 4.52
C ARG A 191 -8.54 5.00 3.04
N ASP A 192 -7.54 4.67 2.23
CA ASP A 192 -7.72 4.46 0.79
C ASP A 192 -8.51 3.16 0.55
N LEU A 193 -9.52 3.20 -0.32
CA LEU A 193 -10.40 2.06 -0.61
C LEU A 193 -9.98 1.25 -1.85
N GLY A 194 -8.69 1.29 -2.20
CA GLY A 194 -8.15 0.67 -3.40
C GLY A 194 -8.34 1.56 -4.62
N SER A 195 -8.16 2.86 -4.44
CA SER A 195 -8.30 3.83 -5.51
C SER A 195 -7.20 3.68 -6.56
N ARG A 196 -7.45 4.18 -7.77
CA ARG A 196 -6.49 4.09 -8.88
C ARG A 196 -5.29 5.04 -8.70
N ASN A 197 -5.53 6.22 -8.13
CA ASN A 197 -4.53 7.29 -8.03
C ASN A 197 -4.02 7.54 -6.60
N GLY A 198 -4.53 6.76 -5.64
CA GLY A 198 -4.17 6.88 -4.23
C GLY A 198 -4.86 8.04 -3.52
N THR A 199 -4.99 7.89 -2.21
CA THR A 199 -5.33 8.94 -1.26
C THR A 199 -4.04 9.47 -0.63
N TRP A 200 -3.79 10.77 -0.69
CA TRP A 200 -2.52 11.36 -0.23
C TRP A 200 -2.77 12.25 0.99
N VAL A 201 -2.02 12.04 2.07
CA VAL A 201 -2.11 12.81 3.30
C VAL A 201 -0.87 13.70 3.43
N PHE A 202 -1.06 15.01 3.55
CA PHE A 202 0.07 15.94 3.67
C PHE A 202 0.72 15.83 5.04
N LEU A 203 2.06 15.85 5.04
CA LEU A 203 2.86 15.78 6.25
C LEU A 203 2.77 17.11 7.00
N GLU A 204 2.52 17.01 8.31
CA GLU A 204 2.54 18.13 9.25
C GLU A 204 3.84 18.18 10.08
N ALA A 205 4.59 17.09 10.07
CA ALA A 205 5.83 16.90 10.80
C ALA A 205 6.79 15.98 10.00
N PRO A 206 8.09 15.95 10.35
CA PRO A 206 9.03 14.98 9.79
C PRO A 206 8.48 13.54 9.87
N HIS A 207 8.59 12.79 8.77
CA HIS A 207 8.09 11.41 8.68
C HIS A 207 9.25 10.43 8.45
N ARG A 208 9.36 9.44 9.34
CA ARG A 208 10.33 8.36 9.18
C ARG A 208 9.85 7.40 8.09
N LEU A 209 10.62 7.31 7.01
CA LEU A 209 10.25 6.52 5.84
C LEU A 209 10.28 5.02 6.13
N ALA A 210 9.20 4.34 5.76
CA ALA A 210 9.07 2.90 5.79
C ALA A 210 9.17 2.31 4.38
N ASP A 211 9.61 1.05 4.27
CA ASP A 211 9.75 0.39 2.96
C ASP A 211 8.44 0.43 2.17
N GLY A 212 8.53 0.91 0.93
CA GLY A 212 7.42 1.06 0.00
C GLY A 212 6.57 2.30 0.19
N ASP A 213 6.96 3.24 1.07
CA ASP A 213 6.28 4.54 1.15
C ASP A 213 6.30 5.23 -0.21
N LEU A 214 5.17 5.85 -0.56
CA LEU A 214 5.03 6.69 -1.74
C LEU A 214 4.87 8.13 -1.28
N LEU A 215 5.75 9.00 -1.77
CA LEU A 215 5.77 10.42 -1.52
C LEU A 215 5.27 11.15 -2.77
N LEU A 216 4.42 12.15 -2.57
CA LEU A 216 4.07 13.15 -3.57
C LEU A 216 4.81 14.44 -3.21
N ILE A 217 5.72 14.86 -4.09
CA ILE A 217 6.55 16.08 -3.93
C ILE A 217 6.40 16.87 -5.22
N GLY A 218 5.70 18.01 -5.17
CA GLY A 218 5.17 18.62 -6.38
C GLY A 218 4.24 17.65 -7.11
N SER A 219 4.52 17.35 -8.38
CA SER A 219 3.78 16.37 -9.20
C SER A 219 4.53 15.04 -9.31
N GLN A 220 5.64 14.89 -8.60
CA GLN A 220 6.47 13.69 -8.65
C GLN A 220 6.01 12.67 -7.62
N VAL A 221 5.74 11.45 -8.09
CA VAL A 221 5.53 10.29 -7.23
C VAL A 221 6.86 9.58 -7.03
N ILE A 222 7.35 9.57 -5.79
CA ILE A 222 8.65 9.00 -5.42
C ILE A 222 8.43 7.85 -4.43
N ARG A 223 8.90 6.66 -4.79
CA ARG A 223 8.86 5.48 -3.92
C ARG A 223 10.14 5.33 -3.14
N PHE A 224 10.03 5.17 -1.82
CA PHE A 224 11.13 4.77 -0.97
C PHE A 224 11.23 3.23 -0.90
N ARG A 225 12.46 2.69 -0.99
CA ARG A 225 12.75 1.28 -0.77
C ARG A 225 13.90 1.10 0.20
N ARG A 226 13.75 0.21 1.18
CA ARG A 226 14.82 -0.22 2.07
C ARG A 226 15.56 -1.40 1.43
N LEU A 227 16.85 -1.25 1.17
CA LEU A 227 17.68 -2.29 0.54
C LEU A 227 18.38 -3.17 1.60
N GLY A 228 18.60 -2.63 2.79
CA GLY A 228 19.41 -3.27 3.84
C GLY A 228 20.91 -3.08 3.59
N TYR A 229 21.74 -3.59 4.50
CA TYR A 229 23.18 -3.57 4.30
C TYR A 229 23.57 -4.70 3.34
N PRO A 230 24.39 -4.42 2.31
CA PRO A 230 24.97 -5.48 1.51
C PRO A 230 25.78 -6.40 2.43
N GLY A 231 25.58 -7.72 2.26
CA GLY A 231 26.34 -8.71 3.00
C GLY A 231 27.83 -8.62 2.70
N PRO A 232 28.71 -9.20 3.55
CA PRO A 232 30.12 -9.28 3.27
C PRO A 232 30.33 -9.98 1.92
N HIS A 233 31.07 -9.32 1.02
CA HIS A 233 31.46 -9.94 -0.24
C HIS A 233 32.42 -11.09 0.08
N PRO A 234 32.14 -12.33 -0.39
CA PRO A 234 33.13 -13.39 -0.27
C PRO A 234 34.41 -12.94 -0.98
N PRO A 235 35.59 -13.25 -0.41
CA PRO A 235 36.85 -12.87 -1.04
C PRO A 235 36.92 -13.49 -2.44
N ASP A 236 37.38 -12.69 -3.41
CA ASP A 236 37.66 -13.20 -4.75
C ASP A 236 38.67 -14.35 -4.66
N ALA A 237 38.48 -15.39 -5.48
CA ALA A 237 39.23 -16.65 -5.39
C ALA A 237 40.75 -16.49 -5.55
N ASP A 238 41.19 -15.41 -6.21
CA ASP A 238 42.58 -15.05 -6.46
C ASP A 238 43.12 -13.96 -5.51
N ALA A 239 42.31 -13.52 -4.53
CA ALA A 239 42.58 -12.40 -3.63
C ALA A 239 42.83 -11.04 -4.34
N THR A 240 42.53 -10.93 -5.65
CA THR A 240 42.63 -9.68 -6.38
C THR A 240 41.46 -8.78 -6.01
N ARG A 241 41.74 -7.65 -5.34
CA ARG A 241 40.69 -6.68 -4.99
C ARG A 241 40.22 -5.95 -6.25
N ARG A 242 38.91 -5.96 -6.50
CA ARG A 242 38.29 -5.10 -7.52
C ARG A 242 38.53 -3.63 -7.18
N MET A 243 38.98 -2.86 -8.16
CA MET A 243 38.97 -1.40 -8.07
C MET A 243 37.52 -0.91 -8.23
N GLY A 244 37.00 -0.18 -7.25
CA GLY A 244 35.64 0.39 -7.28
C GLY A 244 35.48 1.52 -6.27
N SER A 245 34.49 2.39 -6.49
CA SER A 245 34.14 3.49 -5.58
C SER A 245 33.40 2.94 -4.36
N LEU A 246 34.14 2.61 -3.30
CA LEU A 246 33.62 2.01 -2.05
C LEU A 246 33.18 3.05 -1.00
N ILE A 247 33.09 4.33 -1.39
CA ILE A 247 32.70 5.41 -0.49
C ILE A 247 31.52 6.14 -1.13
N PRO A 248 30.33 6.10 -0.51
CA PRO A 248 29.99 5.40 0.74
C PRO A 248 30.05 3.86 0.62
N SER A 249 30.22 3.16 1.75
CA SER A 249 30.45 1.71 1.76
C SER A 249 29.21 0.87 1.43
N ALA A 250 28.03 1.47 1.52
CA ALA A 250 26.76 0.83 1.21
C ALA A 250 25.65 1.85 0.99
N ASP A 251 24.91 1.67 -0.10
CA ASP A 251 23.57 2.23 -0.26
C ASP A 251 22.56 1.29 0.39
N ILE A 252 21.85 1.79 1.40
CA ILE A 252 20.96 0.98 2.26
C ILE A 252 19.47 1.23 1.99
N ALA A 253 19.17 2.20 1.14
CA ALA A 253 17.85 2.52 0.64
C ALA A 253 17.92 3.22 -0.72
N SER A 254 16.79 3.36 -1.39
CA SER A 254 16.68 4.12 -2.63
C SER A 254 15.37 4.90 -2.72
N LEU A 255 15.42 5.99 -3.49
CA LEU A 255 14.25 6.74 -3.93
C LEU A 255 14.09 6.51 -5.43
N THR A 256 12.92 6.03 -5.84
CA THR A 256 12.60 5.76 -7.25
C THR A 256 11.47 6.68 -7.70
N GLN A 257 11.71 7.51 -8.71
CA GLN A 257 10.64 8.26 -9.35
C GLN A 257 9.80 7.32 -10.21
N LEU A 258 8.48 7.39 -10.04
CA LEU A 258 7.53 6.60 -10.81
C LEU A 258 6.89 7.43 -11.91
N ARG A 259 6.75 6.84 -13.11
CA ARG A 259 5.90 7.38 -14.18
C ARG A 259 4.44 6.98 -13.95
N SER A 260 3.54 7.57 -14.73
CA SER A 260 2.10 7.28 -14.69
C SER A 260 1.73 5.82 -15.00
N ASP A 261 2.60 5.09 -15.73
CA ASP A 261 2.45 3.65 -15.98
C ASP A 261 3.06 2.78 -14.86
N GLY A 262 3.61 3.39 -13.81
CA GLY A 262 4.28 2.73 -12.69
C GLY A 262 5.74 2.34 -12.97
N SER A 263 6.27 2.61 -14.16
CA SER A 263 7.68 2.34 -14.47
C SER A 263 8.62 3.28 -13.72
N ALA A 264 9.81 2.76 -13.38
CA ALA A 264 10.86 3.56 -12.77
C ALA A 264 11.48 4.50 -13.82
N ARG A 265 11.60 5.79 -13.47
CA ARG A 265 12.35 6.78 -14.24
C ARG A 265 13.77 6.91 -13.71
N ASP A 266 13.95 7.78 -12.73
CA ASP A 266 15.24 8.04 -12.11
C ASP A 266 15.28 7.40 -10.72
N VAL A 267 16.47 6.95 -10.31
CA VAL A 267 16.71 6.34 -9.00
C VAL A 267 17.88 7.05 -8.33
N ILE A 268 17.66 7.52 -7.10
CA ILE A 268 18.71 8.01 -6.22
C ILE A 268 18.95 6.98 -5.13
N GLN A 269 20.22 6.62 -4.95
CA GLN A 269 20.64 5.78 -3.84
C GLN A 269 20.85 6.61 -2.57
N LEU A 270 20.42 6.04 -1.45
CA LEU A 270 20.52 6.62 -0.13
C LEU A 270 21.52 5.83 0.72
N SER A 271 22.54 6.55 1.16
CA SER A 271 23.61 6.05 2.01
C SER A 271 23.52 6.67 3.40
N PRO A 272 23.98 5.98 4.45
CA PRO A 272 24.02 6.54 5.80
C PRO A 272 24.85 7.82 5.86
N GLY A 273 24.36 8.83 6.56
CA GLY A 273 25.05 10.12 6.74
C GLY A 273 24.98 11.06 5.53
N ARG A 274 24.26 10.69 4.47
CA ARG A 274 23.99 11.58 3.33
C ARG A 274 22.54 12.06 3.35
N ASP A 275 22.39 13.37 3.44
CA ASP A 275 21.12 14.03 3.19
C ASP A 275 20.93 14.24 1.67
N VAL A 276 19.68 14.18 1.21
CA VAL A 276 19.30 14.39 -0.19
C VAL A 276 18.26 15.49 -0.28
N ALA A 277 18.64 16.63 -0.85
CA ALA A 277 17.75 17.75 -1.09
C ALA A 277 16.98 17.56 -2.41
N ILE A 278 15.68 17.84 -2.39
CA ILE A 278 14.78 17.74 -3.54
C ILE A 278 14.14 19.10 -3.80
N GLY A 279 14.17 19.57 -5.04
CA GLY A 279 13.58 20.86 -5.40
C GLY A 279 13.56 21.14 -6.89
N ARG A 280 12.88 22.23 -7.29
CA ARG A 280 12.79 22.63 -8.70
C ARG A 280 14.09 23.22 -9.22
N GLU A 281 14.78 24.00 -8.38
CA GLU A 281 15.98 24.76 -8.75
C GLU A 281 17.20 24.38 -7.90
N HIS A 282 16.97 23.90 -6.68
CA HIS A 282 18.03 23.57 -5.72
C HIS A 282 17.85 22.15 -5.18
N GLY A 283 18.96 21.42 -5.11
CA GLY A 283 19.05 20.13 -4.45
C GLY A 283 19.93 19.14 -5.19
N ASP A 284 20.06 17.95 -4.62
CA ASP A 284 20.67 16.78 -5.23
C ASP A 284 19.78 16.18 -6.33
N TRP A 285 18.46 16.28 -6.16
CA TRP A 285 17.48 15.84 -7.16
C TRP A 285 16.63 17.02 -7.61
N THR A 286 16.87 17.47 -8.84
CA THR A 286 16.19 18.63 -9.39
C THR A 286 15.11 18.28 -10.41
N PHE A 287 13.97 18.96 -10.31
CA PHE A 287 12.84 18.80 -11.24
C PHE A 287 12.46 20.15 -11.87
N PRO A 288 13.27 20.66 -12.81
CA PRO A 288 13.15 22.04 -13.30
C PRO A 288 11.84 22.33 -14.05
N TYR A 289 11.20 21.29 -14.58
CA TYR A 289 9.97 21.39 -15.37
C TYR A 289 8.69 21.21 -14.56
N ASP A 290 8.79 20.99 -13.25
CA ASP A 290 7.62 20.80 -12.39
C ASP A 290 7.19 22.12 -11.74
N PRO A 291 6.15 22.81 -12.24
CA PRO A 291 5.72 24.10 -11.68
C PRO A 291 5.12 23.99 -10.28
N SER A 292 4.67 22.79 -9.89
CA SER A 292 4.13 22.53 -8.55
C SER A 292 5.23 22.30 -7.51
N MET A 293 6.50 22.25 -7.94
CA MET A 293 7.64 22.07 -7.05
C MET A 293 8.26 23.43 -6.64
N SER A 294 8.41 23.68 -5.34
CA SER A 294 9.22 24.78 -4.81
C SER A 294 10.69 24.67 -5.20
N ALA A 295 11.41 25.81 -5.22
CA ALA A 295 12.85 25.85 -5.51
C ALA A 295 13.66 24.90 -4.61
N ARG A 296 13.34 24.91 -3.30
CA ARG A 296 13.68 23.87 -2.31
C ARG A 296 12.34 23.32 -1.81
N HIS A 297 12.10 22.02 -1.94
CA HIS A 297 10.79 21.45 -1.64
C HIS A 297 10.83 20.48 -0.46
N ALA A 298 11.74 19.52 -0.50
CA ALA A 298 11.86 18.50 0.53
C ALA A 298 13.32 18.16 0.80
N MET A 299 13.56 17.55 1.96
CA MET A 299 14.84 16.98 2.33
C MET A 299 14.61 15.56 2.82
N ILE A 300 15.38 14.61 2.32
CA ILE A 300 15.52 13.28 2.93
C ILE A 300 16.76 13.33 3.81
N ARG A 301 16.57 13.28 5.12
CA ARG A 301 17.66 13.26 6.10
C ARG A 301 18.05 11.85 6.44
N SER A 302 19.35 11.62 6.64
CA SER A 302 19.83 10.38 7.23
C SER A 302 19.96 10.53 8.75
N GLU A 303 19.20 9.75 9.51
CA GLU A 303 19.18 9.78 10.97
C GLU A 303 19.36 8.36 11.52
N ASP A 304 20.45 8.08 12.24
CA ASP A 304 20.71 6.80 12.93
C ASP A 304 20.41 5.53 12.10
N ALA A 305 20.84 5.53 10.85
CA ALA A 305 20.61 4.47 9.84
C ALA A 305 19.15 4.33 9.35
N ASP A 306 18.31 5.32 9.60
CA ASP A 306 17.02 5.53 8.97
C ASP A 306 17.02 6.77 8.07
N PHE A 307 15.89 6.96 7.39
CA PHE A 307 15.65 8.11 6.54
C PHE A 307 14.36 8.80 6.94
N VAL A 308 14.43 10.12 7.08
CA VAL A 308 13.29 10.96 7.47
C VAL A 308 13.04 11.97 6.35
N VAL A 309 11.83 12.01 5.84
CA VAL A 309 11.41 13.06 4.91
C VAL A 309 10.94 14.28 5.70
N VAL A 310 11.42 15.45 5.30
CA VAL A 310 11.08 16.74 5.88
C VAL A 310 10.62 17.67 4.76
N ASP A 311 9.45 18.28 4.90
CA ASP A 311 9.03 19.37 4.03
C ASP A 311 9.89 20.61 4.30
N ALA A 312 10.45 21.21 3.24
CA ALA A 312 11.35 22.35 3.34
C ALA A 312 10.58 23.69 3.34
N ASN A 313 9.43 23.74 4.01
CA ASN A 313 8.45 24.83 3.94
C ASN A 313 8.04 25.12 2.49
N SER A 314 7.66 24.05 1.78
CA SER A 314 7.30 24.14 0.38
C SER A 314 5.90 24.75 0.21
N ARG A 315 5.59 25.22 -1.01
CA ARG A 315 4.30 25.87 -1.29
C ARG A 315 3.14 24.87 -1.20
N ASN A 316 3.37 23.68 -1.75
CA ASN A 316 2.32 22.66 -1.91
C ASN A 316 2.41 21.58 -0.83
N GLY A 317 3.53 21.47 -0.12
CA GLY A 317 3.76 20.43 0.89
C GLY A 317 4.24 19.11 0.30
N VAL A 318 4.71 18.22 1.18
CA VAL A 318 4.97 16.81 0.88
C VAL A 318 3.78 15.98 1.36
N ALA A 319 3.30 15.04 0.55
CA ALA A 319 2.25 14.10 0.97
C ALA A 319 2.69 12.64 0.89
N LEU A 320 2.12 11.83 1.77
CA LEU A 320 2.32 10.38 1.84
C LEU A 320 1.06 9.66 1.34
N ALA A 321 1.23 8.63 0.51
CA ALA A 321 0.10 7.79 0.11
C ALA A 321 -0.42 6.98 1.31
N ALA A 322 -1.73 6.99 1.53
CA ALA A 322 -2.38 6.23 2.60
C ALA A 322 -2.24 4.73 2.36
N ARG A 323 -1.41 4.09 3.19
CA ARG A 323 -1.20 2.64 3.23
C ARG A 323 -1.81 2.05 4.49
N GLY A 324 -3.11 1.76 4.43
CA GLY A 324 -3.90 1.45 5.61
C GLY A 324 -4.48 2.71 6.22
N ASP A 325 -4.65 2.74 7.53
CA ASP A 325 -5.19 3.91 8.23
C ASP A 325 -4.10 4.92 8.53
N ILE A 326 -4.37 6.17 8.20
CA ILE A 326 -3.59 7.31 8.63
C ILE A 326 -4.44 8.19 9.53
N GLU A 327 -3.93 8.54 10.70
CA GLU A 327 -4.57 9.48 11.61
C GLU A 327 -4.60 10.89 10.99
N LEU A 328 -5.77 11.51 11.06
CA LEU A 328 -6.03 12.88 10.68
C LEU A 328 -6.26 13.72 11.93
N ARG A 329 -5.64 14.89 11.96
CA ARG A 329 -5.77 15.91 13.00
C ARG A 329 -6.61 17.07 12.48
N HIS A 330 -6.92 18.01 13.36
CA HIS A 330 -7.43 19.30 12.94
C HIS A 330 -6.41 19.96 11.99
N ASP A 331 -6.90 20.57 10.90
CA ASP A 331 -6.13 21.13 9.79
C ASP A 331 -5.38 20.13 8.89
N SER A 332 -5.51 18.82 9.11
CA SER A 332 -4.93 17.83 8.19
C SER A 332 -5.48 18.00 6.78
N ARG A 333 -4.58 17.89 5.80
CA ARG A 333 -4.90 18.01 4.38
C ARG A 333 -4.82 16.65 3.71
N VAL A 334 -5.83 16.33 2.91
CA VAL A 334 -5.94 15.09 2.15
C VAL A 334 -6.26 15.41 0.69
N LEU A 335 -5.49 14.84 -0.23
CA LEU A 335 -5.74 14.90 -1.66
C LEU A 335 -6.34 13.57 -2.14
N VAL A 336 -7.50 13.64 -2.79
CA VAL A 336 -8.19 12.52 -3.43
C VAL A 336 -8.55 12.92 -4.86
N GLY A 337 -8.04 12.19 -5.85
CA GLY A 337 -8.10 12.66 -7.23
C GLY A 337 -7.38 13.99 -7.40
N ASP A 338 -8.07 15.01 -7.89
CA ASP A 338 -7.56 16.40 -7.94
C ASP A 338 -8.14 17.30 -6.83
N LYS A 339 -8.88 16.73 -5.86
CA LYS A 339 -9.57 17.48 -4.79
C LYS A 339 -8.75 17.52 -3.51
N LEU A 340 -8.34 18.72 -3.12
CA LEU A 340 -7.68 18.98 -1.85
C LEU A 340 -8.70 19.32 -0.76
N LEU A 341 -8.77 18.48 0.27
CA LEU A 341 -9.67 18.64 1.41
C LEU A 341 -8.85 18.96 2.67
N ARG A 342 -9.28 19.95 3.44
CA ARG A 342 -8.79 20.20 4.80
C ARG A 342 -9.83 19.75 5.82
N VAL A 343 -9.36 19.10 6.89
CA VAL A 343 -10.20 18.63 7.99
C VAL A 343 -10.32 19.72 9.06
N GLU A 344 -11.53 20.07 9.45
CA GLU A 344 -11.82 20.86 10.65
C GLU A 344 -12.59 19.97 11.63
N ILE A 345 -11.98 19.65 12.77
CA ILE A 345 -12.64 18.92 13.87
C ILE A 345 -13.28 19.95 14.80
N ALA A 346 -14.59 19.84 15.03
CA ALA A 346 -15.27 20.69 16.00
C ALA A 346 -14.80 20.35 17.42
N THR A 347 -14.40 21.37 18.16
CA THR A 347 -13.97 21.27 19.58
C THR A 347 -15.14 21.42 20.53
#